data_AF-A0A832IHJ4-F1
#
_entry.id   AF-A0A832IHJ4-F1
#
_cell.length_a   1.000
_cell.length_b   1.000
_cell.length_c   1.000
_cell.angle_alpha   90.00
_cell.angle_beta   90.00
_cell.angle_gamma   90.00
#
_symmetry.space_group_name_H-M   'P 1'
#
loop_
_entity.id
_entity.type
_entity.pdbx_description
1 polymer ?
#
loop_
_entity_poly.entity_id
_entity_poly.type
_entity_poly.pdbx_seq_one_letter_code
_entity_poly.pdbx_strand_id
1 'polypeptide(L)'
;MKQPQVKNFIDGKFERNGQSSMDVMNPLDGSIITTLPLSTYEDVDKAVKAAEKAFKGWSSKTLKERVQVFFRYRTLLEKNMDELTKLVQLENGKTYGEAKAEIEKSMELCEFAVSLPQIVTNEIQEVSRGVECRIERKPLGVVASITPFNFPNMVPHWTMPNALVLGNTMVMKPSE
;
A
#
# COMPACT_ATOMS: atom_id res chain seq x y z
N MET A 1 21.25 8.96 -12.98
CA MET A 1 21.37 7.50 -13.18
C MET A 1 20.09 7.02 -13.82
N LYS A 2 20.16 6.16 -14.84
CA LYS A 2 18.97 5.61 -15.49
C LYS A 2 18.34 4.58 -14.53
N GLN A 3 17.10 4.80 -14.13
CA GLN A 3 16.39 3.87 -13.24
C GLN A 3 16.09 2.57 -13.98
N PRO A 4 16.03 1.41 -13.30
CA PRO A 4 15.62 0.17 -13.94
C PRO A 4 14.18 0.29 -14.45
N GLN A 5 13.84 -0.50 -15.46
CA GLN A 5 12.46 -0.59 -15.95
C GLN A 5 11.53 -0.98 -14.80
N VAL A 6 10.41 -0.24 -14.67
CA VAL A 6 9.39 -0.52 -13.65
C VAL A 6 8.76 -1.88 -13.94
N LYS A 7 8.45 -2.60 -12.87
CA LYS A 7 7.80 -3.92 -12.91
C LYS A 7 6.61 -3.90 -11.96
N ASN A 8 5.55 -4.63 -12.31
CA ASN A 8 4.48 -4.86 -11.35
C ASN A 8 4.98 -5.81 -10.26
N PHE A 9 4.38 -5.69 -9.07
CA PHE A 9 4.61 -6.59 -7.96
C PHE A 9 3.35 -7.42 -7.69
N ILE A 10 3.37 -8.71 -8.07
CA ILE A 10 2.25 -9.63 -7.95
C ILE A 10 2.74 -10.94 -7.32
N ASP A 11 1.97 -11.49 -6.38
CA ASP A 11 2.27 -12.75 -5.67
C ASP A 11 3.72 -12.84 -5.13
N GLY A 12 4.22 -11.73 -4.60
CA GLY A 12 5.56 -11.64 -4.00
C GLY A 12 6.71 -11.51 -5.00
N LYS A 13 6.44 -11.28 -6.29
CA LYS A 13 7.45 -11.22 -7.35
C LYS A 13 7.32 -9.97 -8.20
N PHE A 14 8.46 -9.46 -8.65
CA PHE A 14 8.51 -8.42 -9.67
C PHE A 14 8.43 -9.05 -11.06
N GLU A 15 7.37 -8.75 -11.79
CA GLU A 15 7.10 -9.30 -13.11
C GLU A 15 6.96 -8.18 -14.15
N ARG A 16 7.51 -8.42 -15.34
CA ARG A 16 7.27 -7.53 -16.48
C ARG A 16 5.98 -7.99 -17.15
N ASN A 17 4.97 -7.16 -17.11
CA ASN A 17 3.74 -7.42 -17.84
C ASN A 17 4.01 -7.28 -19.35
N GLY A 18 3.42 -8.17 -20.14
CA GLY A 18 3.87 -8.49 -21.50
C GLY A 18 3.48 -7.51 -22.62
N GLN A 19 3.43 -6.19 -22.38
CA GLN A 19 2.82 -5.24 -23.33
C GLN A 19 3.59 -3.92 -23.52
N SER A 20 2.92 -2.96 -24.18
CA SER A 20 3.32 -1.58 -24.39
C SER A 20 3.72 -0.91 -23.09
N SER A 21 4.74 -0.08 -23.17
CA SER A 21 5.22 0.74 -22.05
C SER A 21 4.98 2.22 -22.33
N MET A 22 4.83 2.98 -21.25
CA MET A 22 4.86 4.43 -21.24
C MET A 22 6.21 4.91 -20.73
N ASP A 23 6.72 6.02 -21.28
CA ASP A 23 7.91 6.68 -20.74
C ASP A 23 7.55 7.44 -19.47
N VAL A 24 8.35 7.26 -18.42
CA VAL A 24 8.27 8.07 -17.20
C VAL A 24 9.23 9.24 -17.40
N MET A 25 8.68 10.44 -17.52
CA MET A 25 9.45 11.65 -17.81
C MET A 25 9.78 12.42 -16.54
N ASN A 26 10.98 12.98 -16.48
CA ASN A 26 11.36 13.94 -15.46
C ASN A 26 10.66 15.28 -15.74
N PRO A 27 9.79 15.76 -14.84
CA PRO A 27 9.07 17.01 -15.06
C PRO A 27 9.96 18.26 -15.05
N LEU A 28 11.21 18.17 -14.58
CA LEU A 28 12.14 19.30 -14.52
C LEU A 28 12.79 19.62 -15.87
N ASP A 29 13.12 18.60 -16.66
CA ASP A 29 13.90 18.76 -17.90
C ASP A 29 13.35 17.97 -19.11
N GLY A 30 12.28 17.20 -18.92
CA GLY A 30 11.66 16.38 -19.96
C GLY A 30 12.45 15.12 -20.33
N SER A 31 13.54 14.80 -19.62
CA SER A 31 14.32 13.59 -19.87
C SER A 31 13.57 12.32 -19.44
N ILE A 32 13.83 11.20 -20.11
CA ILE A 32 13.22 9.91 -19.76
C ILE A 32 13.96 9.30 -18.56
N ILE A 33 13.24 9.09 -17.46
CA ILE A 33 13.73 8.45 -16.22
C ILE A 33 13.80 6.93 -16.43
N THR A 34 12.68 6.34 -16.84
CA THR A 34 12.49 4.90 -17.04
C THR A 34 11.24 4.64 -17.91
N THR A 35 10.84 3.37 -18.03
CA THR A 35 9.60 2.95 -18.70
C THR A 35 8.71 2.18 -17.73
N LEU A 36 7.39 2.43 -17.81
CA LEU A 36 6.34 1.80 -17.03
C LEU A 36 5.53 0.84 -17.92
N PRO A 37 5.36 -0.44 -17.55
CA PRO A 37 4.45 -1.34 -18.28
C PRO A 37 3.00 -0.93 -18.03
N LEU A 38 2.20 -0.83 -19.10
CA LEU A 38 0.77 -0.62 -19.00
C LEU A 38 0.08 -1.96 -18.72
N SER A 39 -0.57 -2.05 -17.57
CA SER A 39 -1.22 -3.29 -17.12
C SER A 39 -2.50 -3.58 -17.90
N THR A 40 -2.70 -4.85 -18.23
CA THR A 40 -3.90 -5.36 -18.92
C THR A 40 -5.00 -5.75 -17.95
N TYR A 41 -6.17 -6.08 -18.51
CA TYR A 41 -7.20 -6.81 -17.80
C TYR A 41 -6.67 -8.13 -17.21
N GLU A 42 -5.87 -8.89 -17.97
CA GLU A 42 -5.31 -10.17 -17.53
C GLU A 42 -4.32 -10.00 -16.36
N ASP A 43 -3.57 -8.89 -16.32
CA ASP A 43 -2.67 -8.59 -15.21
C ASP A 43 -3.45 -8.21 -13.94
N VAL A 44 -4.55 -7.47 -14.10
CA VAL A 44 -5.46 -7.16 -12.98
C VAL A 44 -6.11 -8.44 -12.46
N ASP A 45 -6.60 -9.32 -13.33
CA ASP A 45 -7.18 -10.61 -12.94
C ASP A 45 -6.16 -11.49 -12.19
N LYS A 46 -4.90 -11.54 -12.65
CA LYS A 46 -3.82 -12.21 -11.91
C LYS A 46 -3.58 -11.60 -10.53
N ALA A 47 -3.54 -10.27 -10.42
CA ALA A 47 -3.35 -9.57 -9.16
C ALA A 47 -4.50 -9.84 -8.17
N VAL A 48 -5.75 -9.83 -8.66
CA VAL A 48 -6.94 -10.16 -7.87
C VAL A 48 -6.88 -11.61 -7.38
N LYS A 49 -6.61 -12.58 -8.26
CA LYS A 49 -6.49 -14.00 -7.89
C LYS A 49 -5.39 -14.24 -6.86
N ALA A 50 -4.26 -13.55 -6.98
CA ALA A 50 -3.18 -13.62 -5.99
C ALA A 50 -3.63 -13.06 -4.63
N ALA A 51 -4.33 -11.92 -4.62
CA ALA A 51 -4.88 -11.32 -3.42
C ALA A 51 -5.95 -12.22 -2.75
N GLU A 52 -6.87 -12.80 -3.52
CA GLU A 52 -7.88 -13.75 -3.03
C GLU A 52 -7.24 -14.98 -2.37
N LYS A 53 -6.21 -15.55 -3.01
CA LYS A 53 -5.44 -16.68 -2.46
C LYS A 53 -4.76 -16.31 -1.14
N ALA A 54 -4.17 -15.11 -1.07
CA ALA A 54 -3.52 -14.61 0.14
C ALA A 54 -4.52 -14.30 1.26
N PHE A 55 -5.75 -13.88 0.92
CA PHE A 55 -6.75 -13.43 1.88
C PHE A 55 -7.05 -14.46 2.95
N LYS A 56 -7.20 -15.75 2.58
CA LYS A 56 -7.50 -16.82 3.55
C LYS A 56 -6.44 -16.91 4.67
N GLY A 57 -5.16 -16.84 4.33
CA GLY A 57 -4.06 -16.94 5.31
C GLY A 57 -3.71 -15.63 6.02
N TRP A 58 -4.06 -14.49 5.41
CA TRP A 58 -3.82 -13.16 5.97
C TRP A 58 -4.93 -12.72 6.94
N SER A 59 -6.19 -12.89 6.55
CA SER A 59 -7.36 -12.55 7.38
C SER A 59 -7.44 -13.39 8.65
N SER A 60 -6.94 -14.63 8.63
CA SER A 60 -6.90 -15.52 9.79
C SER A 60 -5.85 -15.12 10.85
N LYS A 61 -4.93 -14.22 10.52
CA LYS A 61 -3.95 -13.70 11.50
C LYS A 61 -4.65 -12.85 12.56
N THR A 62 -4.07 -12.78 13.74
CA THR A 62 -4.48 -11.82 14.75
C THR A 62 -4.12 -10.40 14.31
N LEU A 63 -4.83 -9.41 14.85
CA LEU A 63 -4.54 -7.99 14.59
C LEU A 63 -3.09 -7.63 15.00
N LYS A 64 -2.61 -8.22 16.10
CA LYS A 64 -1.23 -8.09 16.58
C LYS A 64 -0.20 -8.59 15.57
N GLU A 65 -0.39 -9.78 15.00
CA GLU A 65 0.53 -10.34 14.00
C GLU A 65 0.60 -9.49 12.74
N ARG A 66 -0.54 -8.94 12.29
CA ARG A 66 -0.56 -8.05 11.12
C ARG A 66 0.15 -6.73 11.40
N VAL A 67 -0.05 -6.15 12.58
CA VAL A 67 0.67 -4.93 13.01
C VAL A 67 2.19 -5.11 13.06
N GLN A 68 2.70 -6.30 13.41
CA GLN A 68 4.15 -6.56 13.39
C GLN A 68 4.78 -6.41 12.00
N VAL A 69 4.02 -6.61 10.92
CA VAL A 69 4.49 -6.31 9.56
C VAL A 69 4.71 -4.81 9.39
N PHE A 70 3.81 -3.99 9.91
CA PHE A 70 3.87 -2.53 9.79
C PHE A 70 4.90 -1.88 10.70
N PHE A 71 5.22 -2.45 11.86
CA PHE A 71 6.40 -2.05 12.61
C PHE A 71 7.69 -2.20 11.79
N ARG A 72 7.88 -3.37 11.16
CA ARG A 72 9.04 -3.59 10.28
C ARG A 72 9.02 -2.68 9.05
N TYR A 73 7.84 -2.46 8.47
CA TYR A 73 7.67 -1.58 7.33
C TYR A 73 8.04 -0.12 7.67
N ARG A 74 7.59 0.39 8.82
CA ARG A 74 7.96 1.72 9.32
C ARG A 74 9.48 1.86 9.49
N THR A 75 10.15 0.85 10.05
CA THR A 75 11.62 0.84 10.14
C THR A 75 12.28 0.88 8.75
N LEU A 76 11.71 0.20 7.75
CA LEU A 76 12.21 0.26 6.38
C LEU A 76 11.97 1.63 5.73
N LEU A 77 10.82 2.27 5.98
CA LEU A 77 10.56 3.63 5.50
C LEU A 77 11.61 4.62 6.05
N GLU A 78 11.86 4.58 7.35
CA GLU A 78 12.86 5.43 8.01
C GLU A 78 14.27 5.15 7.47
N LYS A 79 14.65 3.87 7.34
CA LYS A 79 15.98 3.48 6.84
C LYS A 79 16.23 3.96 5.41
N ASN A 80 15.21 3.96 4.55
CA ASN A 80 15.32 4.31 3.13
C ASN A 80 14.79 5.73 2.82
N MET A 81 14.60 6.57 3.85
CA MET A 81 13.99 7.91 3.74
C MET A 81 14.63 8.77 2.66
N ASP A 82 15.97 8.85 2.62
CA ASP A 82 16.69 9.69 1.66
C ASP A 82 16.53 9.19 0.20
N GLU A 83 16.58 7.88 0.00
CA GLU A 83 16.37 7.27 -1.33
C GLU A 83 14.95 7.50 -1.82
N LEU A 84 13.95 7.25 -0.96
CA LEU A 84 12.54 7.48 -1.29
C LEU A 84 12.25 8.95 -1.58
N THR A 85 12.84 9.87 -0.81
CA THR A 85 12.72 11.32 -1.02
C THR A 85 13.25 11.71 -2.40
N LYS A 86 14.42 11.20 -2.78
CA LYS A 86 15.04 11.47 -4.09
C LYS A 86 14.19 10.91 -5.24
N LEU A 87 13.58 9.74 -5.07
CA LEU A 87 12.67 9.17 -6.06
C LEU A 87 11.42 10.03 -6.25
N VAL A 88 10.75 10.43 -5.18
CA VAL A 88 9.58 11.32 -5.26
C VAL A 88 9.96 12.66 -5.90
N GLN A 89 11.09 13.25 -5.53
CA GLN A 89 11.58 14.47 -6.16
C GLN A 89 11.82 14.27 -7.67
N LEU A 90 12.45 13.17 -8.07
CA LEU A 90 12.79 12.88 -9.46
C LEU A 90 11.54 12.66 -10.33
N GLU A 91 10.59 11.85 -9.87
CA GLU A 91 9.42 11.48 -10.67
C GLU A 91 8.29 12.51 -10.58
N ASN A 92 8.12 13.19 -9.43
CA ASN A 92 7.02 14.12 -9.21
C ASN A 92 7.39 15.59 -9.39
N GLY A 93 8.69 15.92 -9.34
CA GLY A 93 9.18 17.30 -9.47
C GLY A 93 9.03 18.16 -8.21
N LYS A 94 8.63 17.57 -7.08
CA LYS A 94 8.56 18.26 -5.78
C LYS A 94 9.94 18.75 -5.34
N THR A 95 9.97 19.80 -4.53
CA THR A 95 11.21 20.14 -3.81
C THR A 95 11.59 18.98 -2.88
N TYR A 96 12.89 18.82 -2.58
CA TYR A 96 13.34 17.77 -1.66
C TYR A 96 12.63 17.84 -0.29
N GLY A 97 12.38 19.06 0.20
CA GLY A 97 11.66 19.27 1.47
C GLY A 97 10.21 18.77 1.44
N GLU A 98 9.47 19.07 0.38
CA GLU A 98 8.09 18.59 0.19
C GLU A 98 8.05 17.06 0.00
N ALA A 99 8.97 16.53 -0.80
CA ALA A 99 9.11 15.09 -1.01
C ALA A 99 9.42 14.36 0.32
N LYS A 100 10.33 14.91 1.14
CA LYS A 100 10.66 14.35 2.45
C LYS A 100 9.47 14.36 3.40
N ALA A 101 8.77 15.49 3.48
CA ALA A 101 7.57 15.62 4.31
C ALA A 101 6.48 14.62 3.91
N GLU A 102 6.39 14.26 2.63
CA GLU A 102 5.47 13.23 2.15
C GLU A 102 5.81 11.82 2.68
N ILE A 103 7.10 11.45 2.69
CA ILE A 103 7.54 10.16 3.26
C ILE A 103 7.34 10.14 4.78
N GLU A 104 7.62 11.25 5.46
CA GLU A 104 7.34 11.40 6.90
C GLU A 104 5.85 11.21 7.21
N LYS A 105 4.95 11.81 6.40
CA LYS A 105 3.51 11.60 6.56
C LYS A 105 3.10 10.15 6.30
N SER A 106 3.75 9.47 5.37
CA SER A 106 3.55 8.04 5.11
C SER A 106 3.93 7.16 6.30
N MET A 107 4.98 7.54 7.04
CA MET A 107 5.33 6.90 8.31
C MET A 107 4.28 7.14 9.39
N GLU A 108 3.76 8.36 9.55
CA GLU A 108 2.69 8.65 10.52
C GLU A 108 1.44 7.78 10.26
N LEU A 109 1.08 7.59 8.99
CA LEU A 109 -0.06 6.74 8.59
C LEU A 109 0.19 5.26 8.90
N CYS A 110 1.44 4.81 8.75
CA CYS A 110 1.86 3.48 9.19
C CYS A 110 1.77 3.33 10.71
N GLU A 111 2.17 4.36 11.47
CA GLU A 111 2.08 4.39 12.94
C GLU A 111 0.62 4.40 13.42
N PHE A 112 -0.27 5.11 12.74
CA PHE A 112 -1.70 5.02 12.99
C PHE A 112 -2.22 3.59 12.78
N ALA A 113 -1.86 2.93 11.68
CA ALA A 113 -2.27 1.55 11.44
C ALA A 113 -1.76 0.58 12.52
N VAL A 114 -0.54 0.82 13.02
CA VAL A 114 0.04 0.07 14.15
C VAL A 114 -0.76 0.25 15.45
N SER A 115 -1.43 1.40 15.64
CA SER A 115 -2.27 1.68 16.82
C SER A 115 -3.65 1.01 16.79
N LEU A 116 -4.10 0.53 15.63
CA LEU A 116 -5.44 -0.05 15.45
C LEU A 116 -5.85 -1.16 16.45
N PRO A 117 -4.95 -2.01 17.01
CA PRO A 117 -5.33 -2.95 18.07
C PRO A 117 -5.96 -2.31 19.30
N GLN A 118 -5.67 -1.03 19.57
CA GLN A 118 -6.27 -0.30 20.69
C GLN A 118 -7.61 0.37 20.34
N ILE A 119 -7.91 0.50 19.04
CA ILE A 119 -9.09 1.22 18.52
C ILE A 119 -10.17 0.24 18.07
N VAL A 120 -9.76 -0.87 17.47
CA VAL A 120 -10.66 -1.88 16.89
C VAL A 120 -11.00 -2.91 17.95
N THR A 121 -12.05 -2.62 18.73
CA THR A 121 -12.61 -3.54 19.72
C THR A 121 -13.82 -4.26 19.16
N ASN A 122 -14.05 -5.48 19.66
CA ASN A 122 -15.37 -6.12 19.54
C ASN A 122 -16.17 -5.75 20.79
N GLU A 123 -17.49 -5.68 20.65
CA GLU A 123 -18.39 -5.36 21.76
C GLU A 123 -19.26 -6.57 22.07
N ILE A 124 -19.46 -6.85 23.35
CA ILE A 124 -20.33 -7.91 23.85
C ILE A 124 -21.20 -7.31 24.93
N GLN A 125 -22.51 -7.48 24.82
CA GLN A 125 -23.48 -7.04 25.80
C GLN A 125 -24.44 -8.19 26.14
N GLU A 126 -24.51 -8.57 27.41
CA GLU A 126 -25.57 -9.46 27.89
C GLU A 126 -26.87 -8.66 27.98
N VAL A 127 -27.84 -8.98 27.13
CA VAL A 127 -29.13 -8.28 27.05
C VAL A 127 -30.24 -8.98 27.85
N SER A 128 -30.03 -10.24 28.20
CA SER A 128 -30.85 -11.04 29.12
C SER A 128 -30.02 -12.21 29.63
N ARG A 129 -30.47 -12.87 30.71
CA ARG A 129 -29.74 -14.00 31.33
C ARG A 129 -29.44 -15.07 30.29
N GLY A 130 -28.17 -15.26 29.96
CA GLY A 130 -27.71 -16.23 28.96
C GLY A 130 -27.92 -15.81 27.50
N VAL A 131 -28.22 -14.54 27.24
CA VAL A 131 -28.40 -13.98 25.89
C VAL A 131 -27.44 -12.80 25.69
N GLU A 132 -26.50 -12.95 24.76
CA GLU A 132 -25.52 -11.92 24.39
C GLU A 132 -25.79 -11.36 22.99
N CYS A 133 -25.63 -10.05 22.84
CA CYS A 133 -25.48 -9.37 21.56
C CYS A 133 -24.00 -9.05 21.34
N ARG A 134 -23.51 -9.25 20.11
CA ARG A 134 -22.10 -9.00 19.75
C ARG A 134 -21.99 -8.12 18.53
N ILE A 135 -21.01 -7.21 18.55
CA ILE A 135 -20.58 -6.45 17.37
C ILE A 135 -19.15 -6.88 17.06
N GLU A 136 -18.96 -7.46 15.88
CA GLU A 136 -17.65 -7.87 15.39
C GLU A 136 -17.33 -7.15 14.08
N ARG A 137 -16.04 -6.80 13.90
CA ARG A 137 -15.53 -6.24 12.66
C ARG A 137 -14.69 -7.29 11.93
N LYS A 138 -15.06 -7.60 10.69
CA LYS A 138 -14.35 -8.56 9.82
C LYS A 138 -13.80 -7.84 8.59
N PRO A 139 -12.67 -8.31 8.02
CA PRO A 139 -12.20 -7.78 6.76
C PRO A 139 -13.20 -8.07 5.64
N LEU A 140 -13.22 -7.20 4.63
CA LEU A 140 -14.12 -7.28 3.47
C LEU A 140 -13.65 -8.33 2.44
N GLY A 141 -12.33 -8.48 2.26
CA GLY A 141 -11.77 -9.35 1.22
C GLY A 141 -10.61 -8.71 0.48
N VAL A 142 -10.67 -8.79 -0.84
CA VAL A 142 -9.79 -8.03 -1.75
C VAL A 142 -10.38 -6.65 -1.94
N VAL A 143 -9.59 -5.61 -1.66
CA VAL A 143 -9.97 -4.21 -1.91
C VAL A 143 -9.06 -3.58 -2.96
N ALA A 144 -9.57 -2.62 -3.72
CA ALA A 144 -8.78 -1.85 -4.66
C ALA A 144 -8.49 -0.46 -4.08
N SER A 145 -7.27 0.03 -4.31
CA SER A 145 -6.90 1.43 -4.02
C SER A 145 -6.31 2.04 -5.29
N ILE A 146 -6.96 3.08 -5.80
CA ILE A 146 -6.56 3.82 -7.00
C ILE A 146 -6.15 5.20 -6.56
N THR A 147 -4.90 5.60 -6.82
CA THR A 147 -4.32 6.80 -6.22
C THR A 147 -3.78 7.78 -7.28
N PRO A 148 -3.93 9.10 -7.05
CA PRO A 148 -3.48 10.14 -7.97
C PRO A 148 -1.96 10.38 -7.90
N PHE A 149 -1.43 11.12 -8.87
CA PHE A 149 -0.01 11.42 -8.99
C PHE A 149 0.50 12.48 -8.01
N ASN A 150 -0.37 13.33 -7.44
CA ASN A 150 0.07 14.53 -6.73
C ASN A 150 0.76 14.24 -5.39
N PHE A 151 0.56 13.05 -4.81
CA PHE A 151 1.25 12.55 -3.61
C PHE A 151 1.45 11.03 -3.74
N PRO A 152 2.42 10.62 -4.58
CA PRO A 152 2.56 9.23 -5.03
C PRO A 152 3.00 8.26 -3.92
N ASN A 153 3.49 8.76 -2.79
CA ASN A 153 3.79 7.95 -1.61
C ASN A 153 2.71 8.11 -0.53
N MET A 154 2.33 9.34 -0.17
CA MET A 154 1.40 9.58 0.94
C MET A 154 -0.02 9.05 0.70
N VAL A 155 -0.59 9.26 -0.49
CA VAL A 155 -1.99 8.88 -0.74
C VAL A 155 -2.18 7.35 -0.76
N PRO A 156 -1.28 6.54 -1.34
CA PRO A 156 -1.28 5.09 -1.11
C PRO A 156 -1.29 4.71 0.37
N HIS A 157 -0.54 5.43 1.21
CA HIS A 157 -0.47 5.17 2.64
C HIS A 157 -1.72 5.57 3.43
N TRP A 158 -2.64 6.39 2.88
CA TRP A 158 -3.94 6.63 3.52
C TRP A 158 -4.78 5.36 3.64
N THR A 159 -4.60 4.43 2.70
CA THR A 159 -5.45 3.23 2.60
C THR A 159 -4.70 1.94 2.88
N MET A 160 -3.48 1.79 2.35
CA MET A 160 -2.75 0.51 2.36
C MET A 160 -2.48 -0.04 3.77
N PRO A 161 -1.87 0.71 4.71
CA PRO A 161 -1.59 0.18 6.04
C PRO A 161 -2.85 -0.21 6.81
N ASN A 162 -3.87 0.63 6.77
CA ASN A 162 -5.14 0.40 7.47
C ASN A 162 -5.88 -0.81 6.92
N ALA A 163 -6.05 -0.90 5.60
CA ALA A 163 -6.74 -2.01 4.97
C ALA A 163 -6.06 -3.35 5.28
N LEU A 164 -4.73 -3.40 5.20
CA LEU A 164 -3.95 -4.60 5.45
C LEU A 164 -3.94 -4.97 6.94
N VAL A 165 -3.77 -4.02 7.87
CA VAL A 165 -3.88 -4.28 9.31
C VAL A 165 -5.27 -4.79 9.68
N LEU A 166 -6.33 -4.27 9.06
CA LEU A 166 -7.70 -4.76 9.29
C LEU A 166 -7.97 -6.14 8.68
N GLY A 167 -7.01 -6.73 7.96
CA GLY A 167 -7.06 -8.11 7.47
C GLY A 167 -7.52 -8.25 6.02
N ASN A 168 -7.70 -7.14 5.30
CA ASN A 168 -7.95 -7.17 3.87
C ASN A 168 -6.67 -7.51 3.11
N THR A 169 -6.83 -7.90 1.85
CA THR A 169 -5.75 -7.87 0.85
C THR A 169 -6.04 -6.77 -0.15
N MET A 170 -5.03 -6.27 -0.85
CA MET A 170 -5.17 -5.06 -1.66
C MET A 170 -4.55 -5.20 -3.04
N VAL A 171 -5.23 -4.67 -4.05
CA VAL A 171 -4.68 -4.32 -5.35
C VAL A 171 -4.50 -2.80 -5.40
N MET A 172 -3.26 -2.34 -5.52
CA MET A 172 -2.91 -0.91 -5.56
C MET A 172 -2.62 -0.50 -7.01
N LYS A 173 -3.35 0.50 -7.53
CA LYS A 173 -3.07 1.16 -8.81
C LYS A 173 -2.63 2.61 -8.55
N PRO A 174 -1.32 2.91 -8.49
CA PRO A 174 -0.85 4.29 -8.51
C PRO A 174 -1.11 4.91 -9.88
N SER A 175 -1.00 6.24 -9.97
CA SER A 175 -0.93 6.94 -11.26
C SER A 175 0.16 6.34 -12.14
N GLU A 176 -0.06 6.39 -13.45
CA GLU A 176 1.01 6.23 -14.45
C GLU A 176 2.15 7.23 -14.26
#